data_AF-A0A420F543-F1
#
_entry.id   AF-A0A420F543-F1
#
_cell.length_a   1.000
_cell.length_b   1.000
_cell.length_c   1.000
_cell.angle_alpha   90.00
_cell.angle_beta   90.00
_cell.angle_gamma   90.00
#
_symmetry.space_group_name_H-M   'P 1'
#
loop_
_entity.id
_entity.type
_entity.pdbx_description
1 polymer ?
#
loop_
_entity_poly.entity_id
_entity_poly.type
_entity_poly.pdbx_seq_one_letter_code
_entity_poly.pdbx_strand_id
1 'polypeptide(L)'
;MSDRTGLRVAYGGAVYPAEEIVRGAAYELFSADEVAGFEWSPRPGSALPWRRFVHVTEVDAVHGAPEASEEPEAPLMMPVHRERGWAYVHQLSQRPDAAGDPVLAAVRGSAVVRRGTRMVKMLSARQLAGYVRGWLPHGFCYREHDVAHLRTPAATTVLRTDGETGRDGMDVAYALRWRAADPVDYEVPAGEAHLGLTALAPRDRAGPPVLGTGFVPSSTHLVPEFVTRDFADLPMPANATLVAYPAEGVEVVLYTYQAEQRGWLRMVGPQWRHLLAAVPGLSPDQEYVPTGDVARSTHLVGTYGGNEYEAVADLPGGFRVLAMTRAARYPVETVARRLRLAEWRGAACVVLREEAGWLRVRLRRPDPDTVAATGAQCHDRGVYETWAPGAEVTDDRVVDVRYPL
;
A
#
# COMPACT_ATOMS: atom_id res chain seq x y z
N MET A 1 -15.08 27.11 -16.79
CA MET A 1 -13.95 27.09 -17.75
C MET A 1 -12.69 26.90 -16.93
N SER A 2 -12.26 25.64 -16.76
CA SER A 2 -10.98 25.35 -16.11
C SER A 2 -9.92 25.39 -17.19
N ASP A 3 -8.90 26.23 -17.00
CA ASP A 3 -7.70 26.26 -17.84
C ASP A 3 -7.17 24.83 -17.98
N ARG A 4 -7.31 24.26 -19.18
CA ARG A 4 -6.71 22.97 -19.51
C ARG A 4 -5.21 23.20 -19.48
N THR A 5 -4.53 22.60 -18.51
CA THR A 5 -3.09 22.45 -18.53
C THR A 5 -2.68 22.00 -19.94
N GLY A 6 -1.79 22.75 -20.59
CA GLY A 6 -1.31 22.48 -21.95
C GLY A 6 -0.49 21.19 -22.07
N LEU A 7 -0.68 20.23 -21.16
CA LEU A 7 0.04 18.98 -21.04
C LEU A 7 -0.35 18.08 -22.22
N ARG A 8 0.68 17.58 -22.91
CA ARG A 8 0.53 16.62 -23.99
C ARG A 8 1.52 15.48 -23.80
N VAL A 9 1.06 14.26 -24.04
CA VAL A 9 1.87 13.05 -23.85
C VAL A 9 1.93 12.29 -25.16
N ALA A 10 3.16 11.96 -25.59
CA ALA A 10 3.41 11.07 -26.70
C ALA A 10 3.27 9.61 -26.23
N TYR A 11 2.37 8.88 -26.87
CA TYR A 11 2.05 7.50 -26.55
C TYR A 11 1.66 6.75 -27.82
N GLY A 12 2.26 5.58 -28.06
CA GLY A 12 1.88 4.71 -29.19
C GLY A 12 2.03 5.40 -30.55
N GLY A 13 3.00 6.30 -30.70
CA GLY A 13 3.25 7.04 -31.95
C GLY A 13 2.34 8.24 -32.21
N ALA A 14 1.46 8.60 -31.27
CA ALA A 14 0.59 9.79 -31.35
C ALA A 14 0.74 10.68 -30.10
N VAL A 15 0.26 11.92 -30.18
CA VAL A 15 0.35 12.90 -29.09
C VAL A 15 -1.06 13.29 -28.61
N TYR A 16 -1.38 12.94 -27.38
CA TYR A 16 -2.69 13.15 -26.77
C TYR A 16 -2.66 14.30 -25.76
N PRO A 17 -3.73 15.12 -25.65
CA PRO A 17 -3.98 15.91 -24.46
C PRO A 17 -4.02 15.00 -23.23
N ALA A 18 -3.46 15.46 -22.10
CA ALA A 18 -3.37 14.62 -20.92
C ALA A 18 -3.58 15.39 -19.60
N GLU A 19 -3.92 14.65 -18.55
CA GLU A 19 -3.84 15.08 -17.16
C GLU A 19 -2.75 14.28 -16.45
N GLU A 20 -1.97 14.95 -15.60
CA GLU A 20 -0.90 14.33 -14.82
C GLU A 20 -1.46 13.62 -13.59
N ILE A 21 -0.95 12.42 -13.30
CA ILE A 21 -1.33 11.61 -12.15
C ILE A 21 -0.09 11.34 -11.31
N VAL A 22 -0.23 11.53 -9.99
CA VAL A 22 0.80 11.18 -9.00
C VAL A 22 2.16 11.80 -9.38
N ARG A 23 2.17 13.11 -9.65
CA ARG A 23 3.41 13.87 -9.92
C ARG A 23 4.24 13.27 -11.07
N GLY A 24 3.56 12.89 -12.14
CA GLY A 24 4.17 12.33 -13.35
C GLY A 24 4.48 10.84 -13.28
N ALA A 25 3.98 10.09 -12.30
CA ALA A 25 4.09 8.62 -12.31
C ALA A 25 3.14 7.97 -13.33
N ALA A 26 2.03 8.64 -13.66
CA ALA A 26 1.10 8.20 -14.70
C ALA A 26 0.42 9.41 -15.35
N TYR A 27 -0.31 9.14 -16.43
CA TYR A 27 -1.08 10.14 -17.17
C TYR A 27 -2.45 9.59 -17.56
N GLU A 28 -3.46 10.44 -17.52
CA GLU A 28 -4.75 10.18 -18.19
C GLU A 28 -4.72 10.87 -19.55
N LEU A 29 -4.74 10.07 -20.62
CA LEU A 29 -4.75 10.52 -22.00
C LEU A 29 -6.19 10.69 -22.47
N PHE A 30 -6.45 11.65 -23.36
CA PHE A 30 -7.78 11.92 -23.88
C PHE A 30 -7.79 11.96 -25.42
N SER A 31 -8.87 11.49 -26.03
CA SER A 31 -9.10 11.51 -27.48
C SER A 31 -10.53 11.92 -27.81
N ALA A 32 -10.71 12.60 -28.96
CA ALA A 32 -12.02 12.90 -29.53
C ALA A 32 -12.61 11.65 -30.23
N ASP A 33 -11.73 10.88 -30.88
CA ASP A 33 -12.07 9.69 -31.65
C ASP A 33 -11.74 8.41 -30.89
N GLU A 34 -12.37 7.31 -31.29
CA GLU A 34 -12.07 5.98 -30.76
C GLU A 34 -10.64 5.57 -31.10
N VAL A 35 -9.90 5.13 -30.08
CA VAL A 35 -8.51 4.69 -30.20
C VAL A 35 -8.39 3.34 -29.50
N ALA A 36 -7.63 2.41 -30.09
CA ALA A 36 -7.41 1.10 -29.50
C ALA A 36 -6.90 1.20 -28.05
N GLY A 37 -7.61 0.54 -27.13
CA GLY A 37 -7.30 0.55 -25.70
C GLY A 37 -7.73 1.81 -24.95
N PHE A 38 -8.40 2.76 -25.58
CA PHE A 38 -9.09 3.85 -24.89
C PHE A 38 -10.51 3.41 -24.54
N GLU A 39 -11.01 3.86 -23.40
CA GLU A 39 -12.34 3.59 -22.90
C GLU A 39 -13.23 4.82 -23.05
N TRP A 40 -14.51 4.58 -23.36
CA TRP A 40 -15.52 5.64 -23.42
C TRP A 40 -15.90 6.10 -22.01
N SER A 41 -15.62 7.37 -21.69
CA SER A 41 -15.88 8.01 -20.40
C SER A 41 -16.12 9.52 -20.57
N PRO A 42 -17.30 9.93 -21.07
CA PRO A 42 -17.60 11.33 -21.33
C PRO A 42 -17.68 12.13 -20.02
N ARG A 43 -16.96 13.27 -19.97
CA ARG A 43 -17.02 14.23 -18.86
C ARG A 43 -17.96 15.39 -19.23
N PRO A 44 -18.80 15.89 -18.31
CA PRO A 44 -19.63 17.06 -18.57
C PRO A 44 -18.79 18.25 -19.07
N GLY A 45 -19.10 18.77 -20.25
CA GLY A 45 -18.40 19.90 -20.86
C GLY A 45 -17.06 19.57 -21.54
N SER A 46 -16.69 18.30 -21.70
CA SER A 46 -15.53 17.87 -22.48
C SER A 46 -15.93 17.37 -23.86
N ALA A 47 -15.19 17.77 -24.90
CA ALA A 47 -15.30 17.23 -26.25
C ALA A 47 -14.43 15.98 -26.48
N LEU A 48 -13.75 15.49 -25.43
CA LEU A 48 -12.85 14.33 -25.48
C LEU A 48 -13.45 13.21 -24.64
N PRO A 49 -14.28 12.32 -25.22
CA PRO A 49 -14.99 11.29 -24.48
C PRO A 49 -14.18 10.01 -24.30
N TRP A 50 -13.11 9.81 -25.07
CA TRP A 50 -12.25 8.63 -24.98
C TRP A 50 -11.06 8.92 -24.10
N ARG A 51 -10.68 7.96 -23.25
CA ARG A 51 -9.52 8.12 -22.38
C ARG A 51 -8.73 6.84 -22.13
N ARG A 52 -7.51 6.98 -21.64
CA ARG A 52 -6.67 5.86 -21.18
C ARG A 52 -5.73 6.31 -20.07
N PHE A 53 -5.58 5.49 -19.03
CA PHE A 53 -4.53 5.67 -18.04
C PHE A 53 -3.27 4.93 -18.49
N VAL A 54 -2.12 5.59 -18.48
CA VAL A 54 -0.82 5.02 -18.87
C VAL A 54 0.23 5.31 -17.81
N HIS A 55 1.09 4.33 -17.54
CA HIS A 55 2.23 4.55 -16.63
C HIS A 55 3.32 5.37 -17.34
N VAL A 56 4.12 6.12 -16.59
CA VAL A 56 5.22 6.94 -17.15
C VAL A 56 6.24 6.13 -17.95
N THR A 57 6.42 4.84 -17.63
CA THR A 57 7.33 3.97 -18.40
C THR A 57 6.78 3.57 -19.78
N GLU A 58 5.51 3.85 -20.05
CA GLU A 58 4.87 3.58 -21.35
C GLU A 58 4.82 4.83 -22.24
N VAL A 59 5.23 6.01 -21.74
CA VAL A 59 5.17 7.26 -22.50
C VAL A 59 6.49 7.56 -23.17
N ASP A 60 6.45 8.04 -24.41
CA ASP A 60 7.64 8.36 -25.19
C ASP A 60 8.19 9.74 -24.84
N ALA A 61 7.30 10.70 -24.58
CA ALA A 61 7.63 12.08 -24.24
C ALA A 61 6.47 12.78 -23.54
N VAL A 62 6.80 13.76 -22.70
CA VAL A 62 5.83 14.62 -22.02
C VAL A 62 6.14 16.08 -22.34
N HIS A 63 5.14 16.82 -22.78
CA HIS A 63 5.27 18.21 -23.21
C HIS A 63 4.39 19.11 -22.36
N GLY A 64 4.94 20.24 -21.89
CA GLY A 64 4.20 21.21 -21.08
C GLY A 64 3.99 20.80 -19.62
N ALA A 65 4.77 19.84 -19.11
CA ALA A 65 4.78 19.49 -17.70
C ALA A 65 5.38 20.63 -16.86
N PRO A 66 4.81 20.95 -15.68
CA PRO A 66 5.43 21.87 -14.74
C PRO A 66 6.74 21.29 -14.20
N GLU A 67 7.58 22.17 -13.66
CA GLU A 67 8.80 21.74 -12.97
C GLU A 67 8.42 20.91 -11.72
N ALA A 68 9.05 19.75 -11.56
CA ALA A 68 8.72 18.82 -10.49
C ALA A 68 9.10 19.40 -9.12
N SER A 69 8.17 19.36 -8.16
CA SER A 69 8.38 19.89 -6.81
C SER A 69 9.04 18.91 -5.82
N GLU A 70 9.11 17.63 -6.17
CA GLU A 70 9.82 16.57 -5.44
C GLU A 70 10.63 15.73 -6.43
N GLU A 71 11.70 15.09 -5.96
CA GLU A 71 12.48 14.15 -6.77
C GLU A 71 11.56 12.97 -7.20
N PRO A 72 11.53 12.61 -8.50
CA PRO A 72 10.69 11.54 -8.98
C PRO A 72 11.15 10.18 -8.43
N GLU A 73 10.19 9.30 -8.17
CA GLU A 73 10.49 7.92 -7.83
C GLU A 73 11.18 7.22 -9.01
N ALA A 74 12.15 6.35 -8.72
CA ALA A 74 12.88 5.65 -9.75
C ALA A 74 11.98 4.58 -10.41
N PRO A 75 11.88 4.57 -11.75
CA PRO A 75 11.11 3.57 -12.48
C PRO A 75 11.81 2.21 -12.42
N LEU A 76 11.09 1.17 -12.86
CA LEU A 76 11.70 -0.13 -13.06
C LEU A 76 12.78 -0.08 -14.14
N MET A 77 13.93 -0.68 -13.82
CA MET A 77 15.06 -0.80 -14.71
C MET A 77 15.26 -2.26 -15.10
N MET A 78 15.51 -2.51 -16.37
CA MET A 78 15.85 -3.84 -16.90
C MET A 78 17.30 -3.85 -17.39
N PRO A 79 18.10 -4.88 -17.07
CA PRO A 79 19.42 -5.05 -17.68
C PRO A 79 19.33 -5.04 -19.21
N VAL A 80 20.22 -4.29 -19.86
CA VAL A 80 20.22 -4.16 -21.32
C VAL A 80 20.49 -5.52 -21.96
N HIS A 81 19.62 -5.93 -22.89
CA HIS A 81 19.76 -7.16 -23.64
C HIS A 81 19.24 -6.96 -25.07
N ARG A 82 19.89 -7.59 -26.06
CA ARG A 82 19.52 -7.41 -27.48
C ARG A 82 18.20 -8.09 -27.87
N GLU A 83 17.93 -9.24 -27.27
CA GLU A 83 16.80 -10.11 -27.66
C GLU A 83 15.69 -10.18 -26.59
N ARG A 84 15.88 -9.56 -25.42
CA ARG A 84 14.96 -9.67 -24.28
C ARG A 84 14.46 -8.28 -23.94
N GLY A 85 13.14 -8.11 -24.02
CA GLY A 85 12.45 -6.87 -23.68
C GLY A 85 11.55 -7.03 -22.46
N TRP A 86 10.79 -5.98 -22.14
CA TRP A 86 9.82 -5.99 -21.05
C TRP A 86 8.77 -7.09 -21.15
N ALA A 87 8.35 -7.48 -22.36
CA ALA A 87 7.43 -8.60 -22.56
C ALA A 87 8.00 -9.93 -22.05
N TYR A 88 9.31 -10.16 -22.23
CA TYR A 88 10.00 -11.33 -21.69
C TYR A 88 10.05 -11.28 -20.17
N VAL A 89 10.41 -10.14 -19.58
CA VAL A 89 10.45 -9.96 -18.12
C VAL A 89 9.09 -10.19 -17.50
N HIS A 90 8.03 -9.67 -18.12
CA HIS A 90 6.66 -9.89 -17.68
C HIS A 90 6.28 -11.38 -17.72
N GLN A 91 6.51 -12.08 -18.83
CA GLN A 91 6.24 -13.53 -18.89
C GLN A 91 7.03 -14.31 -17.84
N LEU A 92 8.29 -13.92 -17.62
CA LEU A 92 9.16 -14.51 -16.62
C LEU A 92 8.66 -14.25 -15.19
N SER A 93 8.13 -13.06 -14.90
CA SER A 93 7.61 -12.72 -13.56
C SER A 93 6.34 -13.49 -13.20
N GLN A 94 5.61 -14.00 -14.19
CA GLN A 94 4.41 -14.83 -14.00
C GLN A 94 4.72 -16.31 -13.76
N ARG A 95 6.00 -16.69 -13.69
CA ARG A 95 6.46 -18.09 -13.55
C ARG A 95 7.07 -18.34 -12.17
N PRO A 96 6.41 -19.09 -11.27
CA PRO A 96 6.94 -19.37 -9.94
C PRO A 96 8.32 -20.04 -9.94
N ASP A 97 8.59 -20.89 -10.93
CA ASP A 97 9.88 -21.56 -11.12
C ASP A 97 11.02 -20.57 -11.48
N ALA A 98 10.70 -19.36 -11.91
CA ALA A 98 11.66 -18.30 -12.21
C ALA A 98 11.99 -17.40 -11.02
N ALA A 99 11.51 -17.67 -9.79
CA ALA A 99 11.71 -16.80 -8.62
C ALA A 99 13.19 -16.41 -8.37
N GLY A 100 14.10 -17.37 -8.60
CA GLY A 100 15.56 -17.20 -8.47
C GLY A 100 16.27 -16.65 -9.70
N ASP A 101 15.55 -16.29 -10.78
CA ASP A 101 16.17 -15.79 -12.01
C ASP A 101 16.88 -14.43 -11.76
N PRO A 102 18.16 -14.29 -12.18
CA PRO A 102 18.94 -13.08 -11.93
C PRO A 102 18.40 -11.84 -12.66
N VAL A 103 17.72 -12.00 -13.79
CA VAL A 103 17.05 -10.89 -14.50
C VAL A 103 15.92 -10.35 -13.63
N LEU A 104 15.07 -11.23 -13.08
CA LEU A 104 14.01 -10.78 -12.16
C LEU A 104 14.59 -10.16 -10.90
N ALA A 105 15.68 -10.71 -10.35
CA ALA A 105 16.35 -10.13 -9.20
C ALA A 105 16.85 -8.71 -9.47
N ALA A 106 17.46 -8.47 -10.63
CA ALA A 106 17.92 -7.14 -11.04
C ALA A 106 16.75 -6.16 -11.23
N VAL A 107 15.68 -6.59 -11.91
CA VAL A 107 14.50 -5.74 -12.13
C VAL A 107 13.84 -5.36 -10.80
N ARG A 108 13.64 -6.31 -9.89
CA ARG A 108 13.10 -6.02 -8.53
C ARG A 108 14.01 -5.11 -7.73
N GLY A 109 15.32 -5.30 -7.82
CA GLY A 109 16.29 -4.47 -7.13
C GLY A 109 16.25 -2.99 -7.55
N SER A 110 15.67 -2.68 -8.71
CA SER A 110 15.44 -1.29 -9.13
C SER A 110 14.20 -0.65 -8.48
N ALA A 111 13.27 -1.46 -7.97
CA ALA A 111 12.09 -1.00 -7.25
C ALA A 111 12.45 -0.65 -5.80
N VAL A 112 13.14 0.46 -5.59
CA VAL A 112 13.65 0.85 -4.28
C VAL A 112 12.56 1.58 -3.48
N VAL A 113 12.33 1.14 -2.25
CA VAL A 113 11.63 1.93 -1.21
C VAL A 113 12.67 2.76 -0.48
N ARG A 114 12.36 4.03 -0.23
CA ARG A 114 13.18 4.97 0.55
C ARG A 114 12.32 5.58 1.65
N ARG A 115 12.96 6.26 2.60
CA ARG A 115 12.25 7.11 3.53
C ARG A 115 11.45 8.15 2.75
N GLY A 116 10.15 8.24 3.04
CA GLY A 116 9.25 9.18 2.38
C GLY A 116 8.60 8.65 1.10
N THR A 117 9.04 7.48 0.58
CA THR A 117 8.39 6.82 -0.55
C THR A 117 6.92 6.64 -0.25
N ARG A 118 6.07 7.05 -1.19
CA ARG A 118 4.62 6.91 -1.03
C ARG A 118 4.25 5.46 -1.29
N MET A 119 3.71 4.82 -0.27
CA MET A 119 3.21 3.46 -0.30
C MET A 119 1.69 3.47 -0.36
N VAL A 120 1.13 2.45 -0.99
CA VAL A 120 -0.30 2.26 -1.14
C VAL A 120 -0.68 0.80 -0.91
N LYS A 121 -1.84 0.58 -0.31
CA LYS A 121 -2.49 -0.73 -0.17
C LYS A 121 -3.92 -0.59 -0.66
N MET A 122 -4.32 -1.42 -1.62
CA MET A 122 -5.70 -1.50 -2.08
C MET A 122 -6.55 -2.23 -1.05
N LEU A 123 -7.74 -1.69 -0.80
CA LEU A 123 -8.65 -2.08 0.26
C LEU A 123 -10.05 -2.37 -0.29
N SER A 124 -10.72 -3.34 0.30
CA SER A 124 -12.17 -3.40 0.25
C SER A 124 -12.83 -2.48 1.26
N ALA A 125 -14.14 -2.30 1.13
CA ALA A 125 -14.96 -1.54 2.08
C ALA A 125 -14.79 -2.06 3.53
N ARG A 126 -14.68 -3.38 3.72
CA ARG A 126 -14.45 -4.00 5.03
C ARG A 126 -13.08 -3.63 5.60
N GLN A 127 -12.03 -3.71 4.78
CA GLN A 127 -10.68 -3.35 5.20
C GLN A 127 -10.58 -1.85 5.51
N LEU A 128 -11.18 -0.99 4.66
CA LEU A 128 -11.32 0.44 4.93
C LEU A 128 -11.94 0.69 6.31
N ALA A 129 -13.02 -0.02 6.63
CA ALA A 129 -13.68 0.09 7.92
C ALA A 129 -12.79 -0.39 9.09
N GLY A 130 -11.85 -1.31 8.85
CA GLY A 130 -10.81 -1.70 9.80
C GLY A 130 -9.78 -0.59 10.04
N TYR A 131 -9.28 0.04 8.98
CA TYR A 131 -8.33 1.15 9.06
C TYR A 131 -8.91 2.39 9.74
N VAL A 132 -10.16 2.72 9.43
CA VAL A 132 -10.89 3.79 10.12
C VAL A 132 -10.99 3.54 11.63
N ARG A 133 -11.02 2.27 12.05
CA ARG A 133 -11.06 1.83 13.46
C ARG A 133 -9.69 1.49 14.05
N GLY A 134 -8.61 1.90 13.40
CA GLY A 134 -7.27 1.84 13.96
C GLY A 134 -6.42 0.64 13.57
N TRP A 135 -6.78 -0.11 12.51
CA TRP A 135 -5.79 -0.98 11.86
C TRP A 135 -4.60 -0.14 11.38
N LEU A 136 -3.42 -0.74 11.49
CA LEU A 136 -2.15 -0.18 11.05
C LEU A 136 -1.76 -0.73 9.66
N PRO A 137 -0.96 -0.01 8.85
CA PRO A 137 -0.42 -0.56 7.61
C PRO A 137 0.29 -1.88 7.86
N HIS A 138 -0.02 -2.91 7.07
CA HIS A 138 0.59 -4.25 7.20
C HIS A 138 0.41 -5.08 5.93
N GLY A 139 1.22 -6.12 5.80
CA GLY A 139 1.15 -7.10 4.72
C GLY A 139 1.52 -6.53 3.36
N PHE A 140 0.88 -7.04 2.30
CA PHE A 140 1.17 -6.62 0.93
C PHE A 140 0.82 -5.14 0.70
N CYS A 141 1.72 -4.45 0.00
CA CYS A 141 1.64 -3.05 -0.39
C CYS A 141 2.51 -2.77 -1.63
N TYR A 142 2.34 -1.58 -2.20
CA TYR A 142 2.96 -1.16 -3.45
C TYR A 142 3.50 0.25 -3.32
N ARG A 143 4.49 0.65 -4.14
CA ARG A 143 4.82 2.07 -4.28
C ARG A 143 3.71 2.72 -5.08
N GLU A 144 3.26 3.92 -4.68
CA GLU A 144 2.23 4.68 -5.40
C GLU A 144 2.63 4.91 -6.87
N HIS A 145 3.94 5.07 -7.11
CA HIS A 145 4.52 5.19 -8.44
C HIS A 145 4.14 4.01 -9.36
N ASP A 146 4.41 2.78 -8.92
CA ASP A 146 4.29 1.55 -9.75
C ASP A 146 2.84 1.20 -10.12
N VAL A 147 1.86 1.81 -9.44
CA VAL A 147 0.44 1.52 -9.62
C VAL A 147 -0.38 2.77 -9.97
N ALA A 148 0.29 3.89 -10.27
CA ALA A 148 -0.36 5.18 -10.49
C ALA A 148 -1.37 5.17 -11.66
N HIS A 149 -1.19 4.31 -12.65
CA HIS A 149 -2.11 4.14 -13.80
C HIS A 149 -3.31 3.23 -13.49
N LEU A 150 -3.28 2.46 -12.40
CA LEU A 150 -4.37 1.58 -11.98
C LEU A 150 -5.40 2.39 -11.22
N ARG A 151 -6.32 3.01 -11.96
CA ARG A 151 -7.22 4.05 -11.44
C ARG A 151 -8.66 3.62 -11.28
N THR A 152 -9.10 2.55 -11.91
CA THR A 152 -10.48 2.06 -11.82
C THR A 152 -10.59 0.85 -10.90
N PRO A 153 -11.79 0.53 -10.39
CA PRO A 153 -12.01 -0.71 -9.63
C PRO A 153 -11.56 -1.97 -10.39
N ALA A 154 -11.85 -2.02 -11.70
CA ALA A 154 -11.42 -3.11 -12.56
C ALA A 154 -9.89 -3.22 -12.63
N ALA A 155 -9.19 -2.10 -12.88
CA ALA A 155 -7.73 -2.09 -12.99
C ALA A 155 -7.02 -2.42 -11.66
N THR A 156 -7.58 -1.96 -10.53
CA THR A 156 -6.99 -2.17 -9.20
C THR A 156 -7.28 -3.55 -8.60
N THR A 157 -8.17 -4.34 -9.21
CA THR A 157 -8.53 -5.68 -8.73
C THR A 157 -7.31 -6.60 -8.58
N VAL A 158 -6.32 -6.45 -9.47
CA VAL A 158 -5.08 -7.25 -9.44
C VAL A 158 -4.25 -7.01 -8.16
N LEU A 159 -4.43 -5.86 -7.50
CA LEU A 159 -3.70 -5.45 -6.30
C LEU A 159 -4.41 -5.83 -4.99
N ARG A 160 -5.66 -6.32 -5.07
CA ARG A 160 -6.46 -6.63 -3.88
C ARG A 160 -5.87 -7.80 -3.12
N THR A 161 -5.93 -7.67 -1.80
CA THR A 161 -5.36 -8.65 -0.87
C THR A 161 -6.43 -9.45 -0.14
N ASP A 162 -7.71 -9.07 -0.25
CA ASP A 162 -8.82 -9.77 0.35
C ASP A 162 -9.38 -10.91 -0.52
N GLY A 163 -10.18 -11.78 0.10
CA GLY A 163 -10.83 -12.91 -0.57
C GLY A 163 -12.00 -12.49 -1.47
N GLU A 164 -12.71 -13.48 -2.05
CA GLU A 164 -13.89 -13.21 -2.90
C GLU A 164 -15.05 -12.55 -2.14
N THR A 165 -15.08 -12.69 -0.82
CA THR A 165 -15.96 -12.02 0.13
C THR A 165 -15.68 -10.51 0.17
N GLY A 166 -16.30 -9.77 -0.76
CA GLY A 166 -16.07 -8.34 -0.97
C GLY A 166 -16.02 -7.92 -2.45
N ARG A 167 -16.36 -8.83 -3.38
CA ARG A 167 -16.62 -8.52 -4.79
C ARG A 167 -18.01 -7.93 -5.04
N ASP A 168 -18.93 -8.04 -4.08
CA ASP A 168 -20.27 -7.47 -4.17
C ASP A 168 -20.21 -5.95 -3.91
N GLY A 169 -19.90 -5.19 -4.96
CA GLY A 169 -19.78 -3.72 -4.91
C GLY A 169 -18.61 -3.18 -5.73
N MET A 170 -18.45 -3.65 -6.97
CA MET A 170 -17.33 -3.35 -7.86
C MET A 170 -17.25 -1.89 -8.36
N ASP A 171 -18.10 -0.98 -7.87
CA ASP A 171 -18.16 0.39 -8.37
C ASP A 171 -17.11 1.32 -7.75
N VAL A 172 -16.51 0.92 -6.62
CA VAL A 172 -15.50 1.71 -5.89
C VAL A 172 -14.39 0.81 -5.36
N ALA A 173 -13.14 1.14 -5.66
CA ALA A 173 -11.98 0.61 -4.98
C ALA A 173 -11.47 1.61 -3.94
N TYR A 174 -11.04 1.12 -2.78
CA TYR A 174 -10.47 1.97 -1.73
C TYR A 174 -8.97 1.73 -1.59
N ALA A 175 -8.26 2.70 -1.03
CA ALA A 175 -6.85 2.54 -0.74
C ALA A 175 -6.44 3.25 0.56
N LEU A 176 -5.46 2.68 1.24
CA LEU A 176 -4.65 3.40 2.23
C LEU A 176 -3.38 3.86 1.55
N ARG A 177 -3.05 5.14 1.67
CA ARG A 177 -1.79 5.73 1.20
C ARG A 177 -1.03 6.35 2.37
N TRP A 178 0.26 6.04 2.47
CA TRP A 178 1.14 6.58 3.51
C TRP A 178 2.54 6.81 2.96
N ARG A 179 3.40 7.48 3.72
CA ARG A 179 4.83 7.58 3.41
C ARG A 179 5.63 6.58 4.25
N ALA A 180 6.51 5.83 3.62
CA ALA A 180 7.38 4.86 4.29
C ALA A 180 8.28 5.56 5.31
N ALA A 181 8.18 5.18 6.59
CA ALA A 181 9.03 5.71 7.67
C ALA A 181 10.51 5.39 7.40
N ASP A 182 10.78 4.13 7.06
CA ASP A 182 12.11 3.64 6.75
C ASP A 182 12.04 2.42 5.81
N PRO A 183 12.99 2.26 4.86
CA PRO A 183 13.03 1.09 3.98
C PRO A 183 13.22 -0.25 4.72
N VAL A 184 13.77 -0.24 5.95
CA VAL A 184 13.92 -1.45 6.77
C VAL A 184 12.59 -2.14 7.08
N ASP A 185 11.47 -1.44 6.90
CA ASP A 185 10.14 -1.99 7.19
C ASP A 185 9.53 -2.78 6.03
N TYR A 186 10.22 -2.89 4.90
CA TYR A 186 9.70 -3.53 3.69
C TYR A 186 10.61 -4.66 3.23
N GLU A 187 9.99 -5.72 2.71
CA GLU A 187 10.65 -6.84 2.06
C GLU A 187 9.97 -7.13 0.73
N VAL A 188 10.73 -7.69 -0.21
CA VAL A 188 10.15 -8.27 -1.42
C VAL A 188 9.68 -9.69 -1.08
N PRO A 189 8.45 -10.10 -1.44
CA PRO A 189 7.91 -11.43 -1.15
C PRO A 189 8.51 -12.49 -2.11
N ALA A 190 9.82 -12.69 -1.98
CA ALA A 190 10.64 -13.60 -2.76
C ALA A 190 11.69 -14.29 -1.87
N GLY A 191 12.28 -15.36 -2.39
CA GLY A 191 13.34 -16.11 -1.71
C GLY A 191 12.86 -17.02 -0.59
N GLU A 192 13.82 -17.64 0.11
CA GLU A 192 13.57 -18.69 1.12
C GLU A 192 12.60 -18.27 2.22
N ALA A 193 12.73 -17.01 2.68
CA ALA A 193 11.94 -16.47 3.76
C ALA A 193 10.43 -16.33 3.44
N HIS A 194 10.03 -16.55 2.18
CA HIS A 194 8.65 -16.48 1.71
C HIS A 194 8.17 -17.76 1.00
N LEU A 195 8.97 -18.83 1.00
CA LEU A 195 8.58 -20.10 0.35
C LEU A 195 7.29 -20.68 0.93
N GLY A 196 7.09 -20.56 2.24
CA GLY A 196 5.87 -20.98 2.93
C GLY A 196 4.58 -20.44 2.31
N LEU A 197 4.60 -19.17 1.87
CA LEU A 197 3.46 -18.52 1.23
C LEU A 197 3.12 -19.15 -0.14
N THR A 198 4.14 -19.59 -0.88
CA THR A 198 3.95 -20.23 -2.19
C THR A 198 3.39 -21.64 -2.06
N ALA A 199 3.61 -22.30 -0.91
CA ALA A 199 3.14 -23.65 -0.61
C ALA A 199 1.70 -23.70 -0.07
N LEU A 200 1.12 -22.56 0.33
CA LEU A 200 -0.24 -22.49 0.87
C LEU A 200 -1.29 -22.77 -0.20
N ALA A 201 -2.19 -23.71 0.10
CA ALA A 201 -3.24 -24.13 -0.83
C ALA A 201 -4.27 -23.00 -1.04
N PRO A 202 -4.99 -22.99 -2.18
CA PRO A 202 -6.00 -21.96 -2.47
C PRO A 202 -7.08 -21.79 -1.40
N ARG A 203 -7.47 -22.88 -0.72
CA ARG A 203 -8.47 -22.85 0.36
C ARG A 203 -7.99 -22.18 1.64
N ASP A 204 -6.67 -22.11 1.83
CA ASP A 204 -6.03 -21.62 3.05
C ASP A 204 -5.57 -20.17 2.91
N ARG A 205 -5.79 -19.52 1.75
CA ARG A 205 -5.33 -18.16 1.46
C ARG A 205 -6.45 -17.23 0.98
N ALA A 206 -6.26 -15.94 1.22
CA ALA A 206 -7.04 -14.84 0.64
C ALA A 206 -6.28 -14.19 -0.53
N GLY A 207 -7.03 -13.69 -1.51
CA GLY A 207 -6.49 -12.97 -2.68
C GLY A 207 -5.71 -13.86 -3.67
N PRO A 208 -5.00 -13.22 -4.63
CA PRO A 208 -4.18 -13.91 -5.63
C PRO A 208 -3.03 -14.74 -5.02
N PRO A 209 -2.53 -15.78 -5.72
CA PRO A 209 -1.34 -16.51 -5.30
C PRO A 209 -0.13 -15.59 -5.05
N VAL A 210 0.73 -15.99 -4.13
CA VAL A 210 2.10 -15.45 -4.05
C VAL A 210 2.97 -16.32 -4.94
N LEU A 211 3.57 -15.74 -5.99
CA LEU A 211 4.40 -16.49 -6.95
C LEU A 211 5.83 -16.70 -6.44
N GLY A 212 6.25 -15.95 -5.42
CA GLY A 212 7.65 -15.91 -4.97
C GLY A 212 8.58 -15.13 -5.90
N THR A 213 8.05 -14.56 -7.00
CA THR A 213 8.82 -13.77 -7.97
C THR A 213 8.96 -12.31 -7.57
N GLY A 214 8.23 -11.84 -6.55
CA GLY A 214 8.19 -10.43 -6.11
C GLY A 214 7.38 -9.50 -7.01
N PHE A 215 6.55 -10.06 -7.90
CA PHE A 215 5.63 -9.31 -8.76
C PHE A 215 4.20 -9.80 -8.63
N VAL A 216 3.25 -8.90 -8.84
CA VAL A 216 1.82 -9.21 -8.86
C VAL A 216 1.53 -10.23 -9.95
N PRO A 217 0.71 -11.27 -9.67
CA PRO A 217 0.13 -12.11 -10.72
C PRO A 217 -0.77 -11.26 -11.64
N SER A 218 -0.31 -10.98 -12.85
CA SER A 218 -1.00 -10.10 -13.81
C SER A 218 -0.79 -10.56 -15.23
N SER A 219 -1.80 -10.39 -16.08
CA SER A 219 -1.69 -10.60 -17.53
C SER A 219 -1.22 -9.35 -18.27
N THR A 220 -1.22 -8.19 -17.62
CA THR A 220 -1.04 -6.89 -18.29
C THR A 220 0.00 -5.99 -17.65
N HIS A 221 0.29 -6.14 -16.35
CA HIS A 221 1.13 -5.19 -15.62
C HIS A 221 2.30 -5.89 -14.92
N LEU A 222 3.49 -5.35 -15.11
CA LEU A 222 4.66 -5.73 -14.32
C LEU A 222 4.72 -4.84 -13.07
N VAL A 223 4.03 -5.24 -12.01
CA VAL A 223 3.94 -4.47 -10.76
C VAL A 223 4.78 -5.14 -9.67
N PRO A 224 5.79 -4.49 -9.11
CA PRO A 224 6.55 -5.00 -7.97
C PRO A 224 5.67 -5.04 -6.73
N GLU A 225 5.86 -6.08 -5.92
CA GLU A 225 5.17 -6.22 -4.63
C GLU A 225 6.14 -6.03 -3.47
N PHE A 226 5.65 -5.41 -2.41
CA PHE A 226 6.33 -5.33 -1.13
C PHE A 226 5.43 -5.90 -0.06
N VAL A 227 6.03 -6.48 0.97
CA VAL A 227 5.35 -6.83 2.22
C VAL A 227 5.98 -6.05 3.36
N THR A 228 5.17 -5.69 4.36
CA THR A 228 5.76 -5.20 5.61
C THR A 228 6.62 -6.31 6.22
N ARG A 229 7.81 -5.97 6.69
CA ARG A 229 8.77 -6.93 7.25
C ARG A 229 8.10 -7.75 8.35
N ASP A 230 8.23 -9.07 8.25
CA ASP A 230 7.60 -10.06 9.12
C ASP A 230 6.06 -9.96 9.19
N PHE A 231 5.42 -9.39 8.17
CA PHE A 231 3.99 -9.03 8.15
C PHE A 231 3.56 -8.16 9.33
N ALA A 232 4.51 -7.50 10.00
CA ALA A 232 4.25 -6.70 11.19
C ALA A 232 3.43 -5.44 10.82
N ASP A 233 2.71 -4.93 11.81
CA ASP A 233 2.12 -3.61 11.72
C ASP A 233 3.22 -2.53 11.62
N LEU A 234 2.93 -1.46 10.88
CA LEU A 234 3.72 -0.25 10.84
C LEU A 234 2.97 0.87 11.56
N PRO A 235 3.64 1.70 12.39
CA PRO A 235 2.98 2.85 12.99
C PRO A 235 2.40 3.78 11.91
N MET A 236 1.16 4.23 12.09
CA MET A 236 0.48 5.10 11.12
C MET A 236 1.21 6.45 11.01
N PRO A 237 1.76 6.82 9.84
CA PRO A 237 2.41 8.11 9.66
C PRO A 237 1.41 9.27 9.70
N ALA A 238 1.88 10.45 10.07
CA ALA A 238 1.09 11.67 9.94
C ALA A 238 0.69 11.88 8.48
N ASN A 239 -0.51 12.44 8.27
CA ASN A 239 -1.05 12.75 6.94
C ASN A 239 -1.22 11.53 6.00
N ALA A 240 -1.23 10.30 6.55
CA ALA A 240 -1.73 9.15 5.79
C ALA A 240 -3.17 9.41 5.32
N THR A 241 -3.54 8.87 4.17
CA THR A 241 -4.84 9.16 3.53
C THR A 241 -5.59 7.87 3.22
N LEU A 242 -6.90 7.92 3.41
CA LEU A 242 -7.83 6.94 2.87
C LEU A 242 -8.45 7.53 1.61
N VAL A 243 -8.43 6.76 0.53
CA VAL A 243 -8.75 7.21 -0.82
C VAL A 243 -9.77 6.28 -1.44
N ALA A 244 -10.62 6.81 -2.32
CA ALA A 244 -11.55 6.05 -3.15
C ALA A 244 -11.28 6.32 -4.64
N TYR A 245 -11.51 5.28 -5.44
CA TYR A 245 -11.44 5.25 -6.89
C TYR A 245 -12.77 4.73 -7.43
N PRO A 246 -13.68 5.60 -7.90
CA PRO A 246 -14.93 5.19 -8.53
C PRO A 246 -14.66 4.66 -9.96
N ALA A 247 -15.70 4.21 -10.65
CA ALA A 247 -15.61 3.72 -12.03
C ALA A 247 -14.92 4.70 -12.99
N GLU A 248 -15.11 6.01 -12.77
CA GLU A 248 -14.47 7.06 -13.54
C GLU A 248 -13.00 7.27 -13.17
N GLY A 249 -12.41 6.52 -12.24
CA GLY A 249 -10.98 6.56 -11.89
C GLY A 249 -10.43 7.89 -11.35
N VAL A 250 -11.33 8.80 -10.98
CA VAL A 250 -11.01 10.04 -10.26
C VAL A 250 -10.52 9.68 -8.86
N GLU A 251 -9.44 10.31 -8.39
CA GLU A 251 -9.03 10.13 -6.99
C GLU A 251 -9.92 10.96 -6.08
N VAL A 252 -10.51 10.33 -5.07
CA VAL A 252 -11.25 11.03 -4.02
C VAL A 252 -10.61 10.73 -2.68
N VAL A 253 -9.94 11.74 -2.09
CA VAL A 253 -9.44 11.62 -0.71
C VAL A 253 -10.62 11.66 0.25
N LEU A 254 -10.87 10.54 0.93
CA LEU A 254 -11.96 10.38 1.89
C LEU A 254 -11.59 10.97 3.24
N TYR A 255 -10.44 10.57 3.77
CA TYR A 255 -9.95 10.97 5.09
C TYR A 255 -8.44 11.19 5.09
N THR A 256 -7.98 12.06 6.00
CA THR A 256 -6.56 12.25 6.34
C THR A 256 -6.34 11.97 7.82
N TYR A 257 -5.31 11.19 8.14
CA TYR A 257 -4.96 10.83 9.51
C TYR A 257 -4.31 12.00 10.26
N GLN A 258 -4.88 12.33 11.41
CA GLN A 258 -4.38 13.30 12.38
C GLN A 258 -3.70 12.54 13.52
N ALA A 259 -2.37 12.46 13.48
CA ALA A 259 -1.61 11.64 14.43
C ALA A 259 -1.81 12.09 15.88
N GLU A 260 -1.83 13.39 16.12
CA GLU A 260 -2.00 13.98 17.45
C GLU A 260 -3.34 13.62 18.06
N GLN A 261 -4.39 13.61 17.25
CA GLN A 261 -5.75 13.27 17.70
C GLN A 261 -6.02 11.76 17.65
N ARG A 262 -5.09 10.97 17.08
CA ARG A 262 -5.27 9.55 16.79
C ARG A 262 -6.59 9.27 16.07
N GLY A 263 -6.87 10.03 15.01
CA GLY A 263 -8.14 9.95 14.30
C GLY A 263 -8.05 10.36 12.85
N TRP A 264 -9.14 10.12 12.13
CA TRP A 264 -9.31 10.42 10.71
C TRP A 264 -10.20 11.65 10.54
N LEU A 265 -9.72 12.65 9.81
CA LEU A 265 -10.48 13.85 9.45
C LEU A 265 -11.01 13.73 8.01
N ARG A 266 -12.32 13.91 7.82
CA ARG A 266 -12.99 13.79 6.52
C ARG A 266 -12.54 14.93 5.59
N MET A 267 -12.12 14.56 4.38
CA MET A 267 -11.70 15.50 3.33
C MET A 267 -12.72 15.61 2.20
N VAL A 268 -13.58 14.60 2.05
CA VAL A 268 -14.51 14.47 0.94
C VAL A 268 -15.72 15.40 1.04
N GLY A 269 -16.09 16.07 -0.05
CA GLY A 269 -17.27 16.96 -0.14
C GLY A 269 -18.61 16.23 -0.29
N PRO A 270 -19.76 16.94 -0.20
CA PRO A 270 -21.10 16.34 -0.28
C PRO A 270 -21.33 15.46 -1.52
N GLN A 271 -20.81 15.86 -2.68
CA GLN A 271 -21.03 15.15 -3.95
C GLN A 271 -20.45 13.72 -3.97
N TRP A 272 -19.50 13.43 -3.08
CA TRP A 272 -18.75 12.18 -3.04
C TRP A 272 -19.03 11.35 -1.78
N ARG A 273 -19.91 11.82 -0.88
CA ARG A 273 -20.24 11.09 0.37
C ARG A 273 -20.81 9.70 0.12
N HIS A 274 -21.51 9.52 -1.00
CA HIS A 274 -22.07 8.23 -1.41
C HIS A 274 -21.01 7.13 -1.52
N LEU A 275 -19.74 7.49 -1.77
CA LEU A 275 -18.63 6.53 -1.81
C LEU A 275 -18.37 5.85 -0.46
N LEU A 276 -18.87 6.38 0.66
CA LEU A 276 -18.76 5.76 1.98
C LEU A 276 -19.95 4.86 2.32
N ALA A 277 -21.02 4.86 1.52
CA ALA A 277 -22.26 4.14 1.84
C ALA A 277 -22.07 2.62 1.95
N ALA A 278 -21.12 2.05 1.21
CA ALA A 278 -20.80 0.62 1.25
C ALA A 278 -19.88 0.22 2.42
N VAL A 279 -19.37 1.19 3.19
CA VAL A 279 -18.35 0.95 4.23
C VAL A 279 -19.01 0.53 5.55
N PRO A 280 -18.80 -0.71 6.02
CA PRO A 280 -19.55 -1.23 7.18
C PRO A 280 -19.32 -0.41 8.45
N GLY A 281 -20.42 0.09 9.03
CA GLY A 281 -20.42 0.81 10.31
C GLY A 281 -19.69 2.16 10.27
N LEU A 282 -19.59 2.79 9.10
CA LEU A 282 -19.11 4.16 8.93
C LEU A 282 -20.25 5.01 8.38
N SER A 283 -20.57 6.12 9.06
CA SER A 283 -21.57 7.05 8.54
C SER A 283 -20.95 7.98 7.47
N PRO A 284 -21.58 8.17 6.30
CA PRO A 284 -21.11 9.10 5.27
C PRO A 284 -20.96 10.56 5.73
N ASP A 285 -21.68 10.95 6.78
CA ASP A 285 -21.65 12.30 7.35
C ASP A 285 -20.63 12.45 8.49
N GLN A 286 -19.95 11.37 8.88
CA GLN A 286 -19.01 11.40 10.00
C GLN A 286 -17.74 12.18 9.63
N GLU A 287 -17.59 13.37 10.21
CA GLU A 287 -16.48 14.29 9.92
C GLU A 287 -15.16 13.87 10.58
N TYR A 288 -15.24 13.28 11.77
CA TYR A 288 -14.09 12.82 12.52
C TYR A 288 -14.31 11.39 13.02
N VAL A 289 -13.31 10.54 12.84
CA VAL A 289 -13.35 9.14 13.31
C VAL A 289 -12.15 8.84 14.19
N PRO A 290 -12.31 8.71 15.52
CA PRO A 290 -11.23 8.34 16.40
C PRO A 290 -10.82 6.87 16.16
N THR A 291 -9.53 6.57 16.23
CA THR A 291 -9.00 5.21 16.00
C THR A 291 -9.04 4.30 17.25
N GLY A 292 -9.86 4.66 18.25
CA GLY A 292 -10.05 3.94 19.52
C GLY A 292 -8.85 4.02 20.48
N ASP A 293 -9.09 3.63 21.75
CA ASP A 293 -8.09 3.66 22.82
C ASP A 293 -7.37 2.32 23.02
N VAL A 294 -7.58 1.35 22.13
CA VAL A 294 -7.00 0.01 22.27
C VAL A 294 -5.48 0.11 22.16
N ALA A 295 -4.79 -0.30 23.23
CA ALA A 295 -3.33 -0.29 23.29
C ALA A 295 -2.75 -1.11 22.12
N ARG A 296 -1.91 -0.45 21.32
CA ARG A 296 -1.24 -1.07 20.17
C ARG A 296 0.13 -1.56 20.59
N SER A 297 0.46 -2.78 20.20
CA SER A 297 1.79 -3.35 20.47
C SER A 297 2.87 -2.75 19.57
N THR A 298 2.49 -2.04 18.50
CA THR A 298 3.42 -1.38 17.56
C THR A 298 3.23 0.14 17.57
N HIS A 299 4.31 0.89 17.82
CA HIS A 299 4.36 2.35 17.76
C HIS A 299 5.80 2.85 17.50
N LEU A 300 5.98 4.14 17.20
CA LEU A 300 7.31 4.74 17.15
C LEU A 300 7.67 5.32 18.51
N VAL A 301 8.92 5.15 18.90
CA VAL A 301 9.53 5.82 20.05
C VAL A 301 10.75 6.60 19.57
N GLY A 302 11.03 7.72 20.23
CA GLY A 302 12.22 8.52 19.94
C GLY A 302 12.69 9.29 21.16
N THR A 303 13.96 9.69 21.14
CA THR A 303 14.55 10.46 22.24
C THR A 303 14.59 11.95 21.93
N TYR A 304 14.37 12.79 22.93
CA TYR A 304 14.61 14.23 22.86
C TYR A 304 15.06 14.75 24.23
N GLY A 305 16.19 15.44 24.30
CA GLY A 305 16.69 15.99 25.56
C GLY A 305 16.91 14.93 26.64
N GLY A 306 17.41 13.74 26.25
CA GLY A 306 17.68 12.62 27.16
C GLY A 306 16.46 11.82 27.64
N ASN A 307 15.24 12.16 27.19
CA ASN A 307 14.02 11.45 27.55
C ASN A 307 13.43 10.72 26.33
N GLU A 308 12.79 9.57 26.57
CA GLU A 308 12.05 8.83 25.55
C GLU A 308 10.60 9.34 25.46
N TYR A 309 10.10 9.48 24.24
CA TYR A 309 8.73 9.86 23.93
C TYR A 309 8.17 8.97 22.83
N GLU A 310 6.85 8.85 22.76
CA GLU A 310 6.20 8.37 21.54
C GLU A 310 6.47 9.36 20.40
N ALA A 311 6.80 8.84 19.22
CA ALA A 311 7.15 9.61 18.05
C ALA A 311 6.13 9.40 16.92
N VAL A 312 6.19 10.27 15.91
CA VAL A 312 5.44 10.14 14.67
C VAL A 312 6.34 10.46 13.48
N ALA A 313 6.18 9.69 12.40
CA ALA A 313 6.76 9.99 11.11
C ALA A 313 5.89 11.04 10.39
N ASP A 314 6.44 12.22 10.16
CA ASP A 314 5.78 13.34 9.47
C ASP A 314 6.57 13.70 8.20
N LEU A 315 6.67 12.72 7.31
CA LEU A 315 7.54 12.78 6.15
C LEU A 315 6.95 13.67 5.04
N PRO A 316 7.80 14.42 4.30
CA PRO A 316 9.27 14.39 4.32
C PRO A 316 9.93 15.17 5.46
N GLY A 317 9.17 15.81 6.36
CA GLY A 317 9.67 16.63 7.47
C GLY A 317 10.36 15.89 8.63
N GLY A 318 10.57 14.58 8.51
CA GLY A 318 11.30 13.76 9.47
C GLY A 318 10.43 13.14 10.57
N PHE A 319 11.01 12.95 11.74
CA PHE A 319 10.38 12.36 12.92
C PHE A 319 10.30 13.37 14.04
N ARG A 320 9.19 13.35 14.78
CA ARG A 320 8.96 14.28 15.88
C ARG A 320 8.21 13.63 17.02
N VAL A 321 8.33 14.23 18.20
CA VAL A 321 7.54 13.87 19.38
C VAL A 321 6.05 13.96 19.04
N LEU A 322 5.30 12.92 19.40
CA LEU A 322 3.86 12.92 19.33
C LEU A 322 3.31 13.80 20.46
N ALA A 323 2.92 15.02 20.11
CA ALA A 323 2.39 15.99 21.06
C ALA A 323 1.20 16.76 20.49
N MET A 324 0.17 16.94 21.33
CA MET A 324 -1.05 17.68 20.99
C MET A 324 -0.75 19.12 20.57
N THR A 325 0.08 19.82 21.34
CA THR A 325 0.41 21.22 21.11
C THR A 325 1.57 21.37 20.14
N ARG A 326 1.45 22.32 19.20
CA ARG A 326 2.50 22.57 18.18
C ARG A 326 3.85 22.91 18.81
N ALA A 327 3.86 23.61 19.95
CA ALA A 327 5.09 24.00 20.65
C ALA A 327 5.88 22.81 21.20
N ALA A 328 5.25 21.65 21.43
CA ALA A 328 5.89 20.46 21.97
C ALA A 328 6.29 19.43 20.88
N ARG A 329 6.11 19.77 19.59
CA ARG A 329 6.42 18.89 18.45
C ARG A 329 7.89 18.99 18.06
N TYR A 330 8.78 18.64 18.98
CA TYR A 330 10.21 18.68 18.75
C TYR A 330 10.66 17.55 17.81
N PRO A 331 11.64 17.78 16.93
CA PRO A 331 12.28 16.69 16.19
C PRO A 331 12.97 15.75 17.18
N VAL A 332 12.87 14.44 16.95
CA VAL A 332 13.54 13.45 17.79
C VAL A 332 15.00 13.27 17.36
N GLU A 333 15.88 12.99 18.31
CA GLU A 333 17.32 12.76 18.14
C GLU A 333 17.62 11.31 17.73
N THR A 334 16.74 10.38 18.11
CA THR A 334 16.76 8.98 17.68
C THR A 334 15.34 8.52 17.46
N VAL A 335 15.15 7.49 16.63
CA VAL A 335 13.84 6.88 16.44
C VAL A 335 13.95 5.37 16.26
N ALA A 336 12.99 4.64 16.80
CA ALA A 336 12.82 3.22 16.60
C ALA A 336 11.33 2.86 16.48
N ARG A 337 11.05 1.83 15.69
CA ARG A 337 9.77 1.12 15.74
C ARG A 337 9.83 0.07 16.84
N ARG A 338 8.99 0.27 17.85
CA ARG A 338 8.80 -0.67 18.95
C ARG A 338 7.69 -1.64 18.57
N LEU A 339 7.94 -2.94 18.73
CA LEU A 339 6.96 -4.01 18.50
C LEU A 339 7.17 -5.16 19.50
N ARG A 340 6.14 -5.98 19.72
CA ARG A 340 6.19 -7.16 20.61
C ARG A 340 6.26 -8.44 19.77
N LEU A 341 7.31 -9.23 19.99
CA LEU A 341 7.55 -10.51 19.32
C LEU A 341 7.36 -11.64 20.32
N ALA A 342 6.91 -12.79 19.85
CA ALA A 342 6.78 -13.99 20.68
C ALA A 342 6.86 -15.28 19.84
N GLU A 343 6.92 -16.41 20.51
CA GLU A 343 6.78 -17.75 19.92
C GLU A 343 5.54 -18.45 20.47
N TRP A 344 4.83 -19.17 19.60
CA TRP A 344 3.69 -19.98 20.02
C TRP A 344 3.57 -21.21 19.14
N ARG A 345 3.55 -22.40 19.76
CA ARG A 345 3.49 -23.70 19.07
C ARG A 345 4.55 -23.87 17.97
N GLY A 346 5.77 -23.40 18.24
CA GLY A 346 6.89 -23.46 17.30
C GLY A 346 6.83 -22.43 16.17
N ALA A 347 5.84 -21.54 16.15
CA ALA A 347 5.74 -20.47 15.16
C ALA A 347 6.19 -19.12 15.73
N ALA A 348 7.01 -18.39 14.96
CA ALA A 348 7.42 -17.04 15.30
C ALA A 348 6.30 -16.04 14.98
N CYS A 349 5.94 -15.22 15.95
CA CYS A 349 4.76 -14.36 15.93
C CYS A 349 5.09 -12.90 16.25
N VAL A 350 4.27 -11.99 15.72
CA VAL A 350 4.12 -10.62 16.21
C VAL A 350 2.86 -10.57 17.08
N VAL A 351 2.96 -10.03 18.29
CA VAL A 351 1.81 -9.76 19.14
C VAL A 351 1.19 -8.44 18.70
N LEU A 352 -0.09 -8.45 18.34
CA LEU A 352 -0.81 -7.27 17.87
C LEU A 352 -1.46 -6.51 19.03
N ARG A 353 -2.12 -7.26 19.93
CA ARG A 353 -2.79 -6.74 21.13
C ARG A 353 -3.02 -7.85 22.14
N GLU A 354 -3.35 -7.44 23.36
CA GLU A 354 -3.68 -8.30 24.48
C GLU A 354 -5.07 -7.97 25.02
N GLU A 355 -5.87 -8.98 25.30
CA GLU A 355 -7.22 -8.83 25.84
C GLU A 355 -7.54 -9.99 26.79
N ALA A 356 -7.80 -9.68 28.06
CA ALA A 356 -8.20 -10.64 29.09
C ALA A 356 -7.32 -11.92 29.16
N GLY A 357 -5.99 -11.75 29.08
CA GLY A 357 -5.03 -12.86 29.12
C GLY A 357 -4.86 -13.65 27.80
N TRP A 358 -5.50 -13.19 26.72
CA TRP A 358 -5.30 -13.69 25.37
C TRP A 358 -4.49 -12.71 24.53
N LEU A 359 -3.58 -13.25 23.72
CA LEU A 359 -2.75 -12.48 22.79
C LEU A 359 -3.27 -12.69 21.38
N ARG A 360 -3.61 -11.61 20.69
CA ARG A 360 -3.83 -11.66 19.25
C ARG A 360 -2.47 -11.68 18.58
N VAL A 361 -2.13 -12.78 17.92
CA VAL A 361 -0.82 -12.99 17.28
C VAL A 361 -0.97 -13.09 15.76
N ARG A 362 0.08 -12.66 15.05
CA ARG A 362 0.25 -12.79 13.60
C ARG A 362 1.51 -13.59 13.30
N LEU A 363 1.42 -14.56 12.40
CA LEU A 363 2.57 -15.36 11.97
C LEU A 363 3.55 -14.49 11.16
N ARG A 364 4.85 -14.55 11.49
CA ARG A 364 5.91 -13.80 10.78
C ARG A 364 6.32 -14.48 9.48
N ARG A 365 6.26 -15.81 9.46
CA ARG A 365 6.66 -16.68 8.34
C ARG A 365 5.59 -17.77 8.18
N PRO A 366 4.41 -17.42 7.65
CA PRO A 366 3.34 -18.39 7.47
C PRO A 366 3.69 -19.43 6.40
N ASP A 367 3.43 -20.69 6.73
CA ASP A 367 3.53 -21.87 5.88
C ASP A 367 2.43 -22.88 6.26
N PRO A 368 2.22 -23.95 5.48
CA PRO A 368 1.16 -24.92 5.80
C PRO A 368 1.25 -25.53 7.20
N ASP A 369 2.45 -25.78 7.71
CA ASP A 369 2.66 -26.47 8.99
C ASP A 369 2.38 -25.55 10.17
N THR A 370 2.90 -24.32 10.13
CA THR A 370 2.67 -23.28 11.14
C THR A 370 1.20 -22.84 11.17
N VAL A 371 0.54 -22.74 10.02
CA VAL A 371 -0.91 -22.48 9.94
C VAL A 371 -1.69 -23.62 10.57
N ALA A 372 -1.36 -24.87 10.27
CA ALA A 372 -2.04 -26.04 10.84
C ALA A 372 -1.81 -26.15 12.37
N ALA A 373 -0.58 -25.93 12.85
CA ALA A 373 -0.23 -26.04 14.26
C ALA A 373 -0.90 -24.97 15.15
N THR A 374 -1.01 -23.75 14.63
CA THR A 374 -1.57 -22.60 15.35
C THR A 374 -3.07 -22.40 15.13
N GLY A 375 -3.63 -23.00 14.08
CA GLY A 375 -5.01 -22.73 13.65
C GLY A 375 -5.20 -21.31 13.13
N ALA A 376 -4.14 -20.65 12.67
CA ALA A 376 -4.19 -19.27 12.18
C ALA A 376 -5.09 -19.15 10.94
N GLN A 377 -5.92 -18.11 10.93
CA GLN A 377 -6.82 -17.83 9.81
C GLN A 377 -6.20 -16.78 8.90
N CYS A 378 -6.35 -16.96 7.59
CA CYS A 378 -5.94 -15.95 6.62
C CYS A 378 -6.91 -14.76 6.67
N HIS A 379 -6.46 -13.64 7.21
CA HIS A 379 -7.25 -12.41 7.31
C HIS A 379 -7.09 -11.50 6.09
N ASP A 380 -5.92 -11.57 5.47
CA ASP A 380 -5.52 -10.81 4.30
C ASP A 380 -4.44 -11.63 3.56
N ARG A 381 -4.15 -11.32 2.29
CA ARG A 381 -3.14 -12.05 1.50
C ARG A 381 -1.81 -12.10 2.27
N GLY A 382 -1.36 -13.31 2.60
CA GLY A 382 -0.14 -13.57 3.36
C GLY A 382 -0.21 -13.25 4.86
N VAL A 383 -1.34 -12.78 5.39
CA VAL A 383 -1.50 -12.38 6.78
C VAL A 383 -2.36 -13.41 7.52
N TYR A 384 -1.72 -14.12 8.44
CA TYR A 384 -2.33 -15.20 9.22
C TYR A 384 -2.33 -14.83 10.70
N GLU A 385 -3.51 -14.79 11.29
CA GLU A 385 -3.69 -14.37 12.67
C GLU A 385 -4.58 -15.32 13.47
N THR A 386 -4.38 -15.32 14.78
CA THR A 386 -5.15 -16.13 15.72
C THR A 386 -5.03 -15.58 17.14
N TRP A 387 -5.92 -16.03 18.01
CA TRP A 387 -5.85 -15.73 19.45
C TRP A 387 -5.14 -16.89 20.15
N ALA A 388 -4.03 -16.56 20.82
CA ALA A 388 -3.24 -17.48 21.63
C ALA A 388 -3.49 -17.23 23.12
N PRO A 389 -3.63 -18.27 23.96
CA PRO A 389 -3.63 -18.08 25.41
C PRO A 389 -2.27 -17.53 25.84
N GLY A 390 -2.24 -16.42 26.57
CA GLY A 390 -0.97 -15.75 26.94
C GLY A 390 -0.02 -16.65 27.73
N ALA A 391 -0.56 -17.58 28.53
CA ALA A 391 0.24 -18.55 29.29
C ALA A 391 0.94 -19.62 28.44
N GLU A 392 0.53 -19.83 27.19
CA GLU A 392 1.17 -20.76 26.25
C GLU A 392 2.24 -20.09 25.39
N VAL A 393 2.29 -18.76 25.39
CA VAL A 393 3.20 -17.97 24.56
C VAL A 393 4.55 -17.86 25.25
N THR A 394 5.62 -18.12 24.50
CA THR A 394 7.02 -18.07 24.98
C THR A 394 7.78 -16.96 24.28
N ASP A 395 8.95 -16.61 24.82
CA ASP A 395 9.86 -15.59 24.27
C ASP A 395 9.18 -14.24 23.95
N ASP A 396 8.19 -13.92 24.75
CA ASP A 396 7.43 -12.68 24.65
C ASP A 396 8.29 -11.47 25.08
N ARG A 397 8.66 -10.65 24.09
CA ARG A 397 9.59 -9.55 24.28
C ARG A 397 9.23 -8.35 23.43
N VAL A 398 9.50 -7.17 23.99
CA VAL A 398 9.47 -5.90 23.26
C VAL A 398 10.82 -5.71 22.56
N VAL A 399 10.79 -5.36 21.29
CA VAL A 399 11.95 -5.15 20.43
C VAL A 399 11.87 -3.77 19.79
N ASP A 400 13.02 -3.10 19.67
CA ASP A 400 13.15 -1.82 19.00
C ASP A 400 13.94 -1.97 17.69
N VAL A 401 13.28 -1.72 16.56
CA VAL A 401 13.90 -1.63 15.23
C VAL A 401 14.29 -0.19 14.99
N ARG A 402 15.58 0.13 15.13
CA ARG A 402 16.12 1.48 14.97
C ARG A 402 16.05 1.94 13.50
N TYR A 403 15.68 3.19 13.28
CA TYR A 403 15.82 3.82 11.96
C TYR A 403 17.04 4.75 11.96
N PRO A 404 17.92 4.66 10.95
CA PRO A 404 19.07 5.55 10.82
C PRO A 404 18.60 6.96 10.43
N LEU A 405 18.69 7.95 11.31
CA LEU A 405 18.20 9.31 11.03
C LEU A 405 19.02 10.05 9.96
#